data_AF-A0A4P7IDH1-F1
#
_entry.id   AF-A0A4P7IDH1-F1
#
_cell.length_a   1.000
_cell.length_b   1.000
_cell.length_c   1.000
_cell.angle_alpha   90.00
_cell.angle_beta   90.00
_cell.angle_gamma   90.00
#
_symmetry.space_group_name_H-M   'P 1'
#
loop_
_entity.id
_entity.type
_entity.pdbx_description
1 polymer ?
#
loop_
_entity_poly.entity_id
_entity_poly.type
_entity_poly.pdbx_seq_one_letter_code
_entity_poly.pdbx_strand_id
1 'polypeptide(L)'
;MRTLLSLQTALPILKRALPAMAKQLPKLWPLLLEAKNREKVMSLLRDLASASPKRKLAARMDLTELLAQRLSEEAQSEPERAQAAEWRSRAQKLRARVDMPVEGSRARRAHRAALHADLQSLHREMNEALR
;
A
#
# COMPACT_ATOMS: atom_id res chain seq x y z
N MET A 1 33.03 -14.37 21.25
CA MET A 1 32.28 -13.41 22.10
C MET A 1 31.24 -12.68 21.26
N ARG A 2 30.08 -12.42 21.86
CA ARG A 2 28.78 -12.14 21.25
C ARG A 2 28.72 -10.91 20.31
N THR A 3 28.05 -11.14 19.18
CA THR A 3 27.49 -10.17 18.23
C THR A 3 26.28 -9.44 18.82
N LEU A 4 26.38 -8.16 19.18
CA LEU A 4 25.21 -7.36 19.63
C LEU A 4 25.32 -5.85 19.32
N LEU A 5 25.75 -5.45 18.13
CA LEU A 5 25.75 -4.04 17.74
C LEU A 5 25.36 -3.90 16.27
N SER A 6 24.06 -3.77 15.98
CA SER A 6 23.52 -3.02 14.82
C SER A 6 22.00 -3.24 14.61
N LEU A 7 21.21 -3.37 15.69
CA LEU A 7 19.72 -3.33 15.58
C LEU A 7 19.13 -1.96 15.94
N GLN A 8 19.94 -1.00 16.42
CA GLN A 8 19.47 0.31 16.86
C GLN A 8 19.43 1.39 15.76
N THR A 9 20.11 1.20 14.63
CA THR A 9 20.19 2.20 13.56
C THR A 9 19.04 2.13 12.53
N ALA A 10 18.18 1.11 12.59
CA ALA A 10 17.02 0.99 11.71
C ALA A 10 15.75 1.71 12.23
N LEU A 11 15.69 2.00 13.55
CA LEU A 11 14.50 2.59 14.18
C LEU A 11 14.17 4.06 13.82
N PRO A 12 15.13 4.99 13.63
CA PRO A 12 14.79 6.40 13.45
C PRO A 12 14.33 6.76 12.03
N ILE A 13 14.63 5.92 11.02
CA ILE A 13 14.18 6.14 9.63
C ILE A 13 12.71 5.74 9.46
N LEU A 14 12.26 4.69 10.16
CA LEU A 14 10.85 4.29 10.23
C LEU A 14 9.98 5.44 10.79
N LYS A 15 10.44 6.17 11.81
CA LYS A 15 9.67 7.25 12.46
C LYS A 15 9.27 8.41 11.53
N ARG A 16 9.96 8.65 10.41
CA ARG A 16 9.63 9.75 9.47
C ARG A 16 8.65 9.35 8.37
N ALA A 17 8.59 8.07 8.00
CA ALA A 17 7.62 7.57 7.03
C ALA A 17 6.31 7.08 7.68
N LEU A 18 6.33 6.84 9.00
CA LEU A 18 5.19 6.38 9.78
C LEU A 18 3.98 7.34 9.87
N PRO A 19 4.07 8.69 9.93
CA PRO A 19 2.92 9.51 10.33
C PRO A 19 1.71 9.42 9.38
N ALA A 20 1.95 9.27 8.08
CA ALA A 20 0.88 9.14 7.08
C ALA A 20 0.26 7.73 7.08
N MET A 21 1.05 6.69 7.37
CA MET A 21 0.56 5.30 7.44
C MET A 21 0.01 4.93 8.82
N ALA A 22 0.46 5.59 9.88
CA ALA A 22 -0.02 5.41 11.25
C ALA A 22 -1.52 5.76 11.38
N LYS A 23 -2.05 6.65 10.53
CA LYS A 23 -3.49 6.92 10.46
C LYS A 23 -4.30 5.80 9.81
N GLN A 24 -3.69 4.99 8.93
CA GLN A 24 -4.35 3.86 8.27
C GLN A 24 -4.05 2.52 8.97
N LEU A 25 -3.01 2.46 9.82
CA LEU A 25 -2.62 1.28 10.59
C LEU A 25 -3.76 0.67 11.43
N PRO A 26 -4.62 1.46 12.13
CA PRO A 26 -5.74 0.91 12.87
C PRO A 26 -6.76 0.18 11.99
N LYS A 27 -6.98 0.66 10.75
CA LYS A 27 -7.87 0.00 9.77
C LYS A 27 -7.26 -1.26 9.17
N LEU A 28 -5.93 -1.39 9.22
CA LEU A 28 -5.19 -2.58 8.77
C LEU A 28 -4.93 -3.56 9.93
N TRP A 29 -5.26 -3.18 11.16
CA TRP A 29 -5.10 -4.02 12.34
C TRP A 29 -5.91 -5.32 12.25
N PRO A 30 -7.18 -5.31 11.78
CA PRO A 30 -7.94 -6.55 11.55
C PRO A 30 -7.27 -7.50 10.53
N LEU A 31 -6.65 -6.95 9.49
CA LEU A 31 -5.89 -7.74 8.49
C LEU A 31 -4.67 -8.45 9.08
N LEU A 32 -4.09 -7.93 10.16
CA LEU A 32 -2.97 -8.56 10.87
C LEU A 32 -3.43 -9.68 11.83
N LEU A 33 -4.72 -9.69 12.22
CA LEU A 33 -5.29 -10.70 13.13
C LEU A 33 -5.52 -12.03 12.43
N GLU A 34 -5.80 -12.02 11.12
CA GLU A 34 -5.86 -13.24 10.33
C GLU A 34 -4.45 -13.76 10.04
N ALA A 35 -4.10 -14.92 10.62
CA ALA A 35 -2.78 -15.54 10.47
C ALA A 35 -2.33 -15.69 9.00
N LYS A 36 -3.28 -15.95 8.08
CA LYS A 36 -3.04 -16.09 6.64
C LYS A 36 -2.61 -14.78 5.97
N ASN A 37 -3.06 -13.63 6.48
CA ASN A 37 -2.74 -12.31 5.91
C ASN A 37 -1.55 -11.65 6.59
N ARG A 38 -1.24 -12.05 7.82
CA ARG A 38 -0.15 -11.47 8.61
C ARG A 38 1.19 -11.52 7.88
N GLU A 39 1.55 -12.65 7.28
CA GLU A 39 2.82 -12.76 6.54
C GLU A 39 2.86 -11.82 5.32
N LYS A 40 1.75 -11.78 4.56
CA LYS A 40 1.60 -10.90 3.39
C LYS A 40 1.71 -9.43 3.79
N VAL A 41 0.97 -9.00 4.81
CA VAL A 41 1.02 -7.61 5.32
C VAL A 41 2.40 -7.26 5.84
N MET A 42 3.07 -8.16 6.57
CA MET A 42 4.43 -7.93 7.06
C MET A 42 5.44 -7.80 5.92
N SER A 43 5.30 -8.58 4.84
CA SER A 43 6.09 -8.41 3.62
C SER A 43 5.86 -7.03 3.00
N LEU A 44 4.60 -6.60 2.88
CA LEU A 44 4.25 -5.28 2.34
C LEU A 44 4.81 -4.13 3.19
N LEU A 45 4.75 -4.25 4.52
CA LEU A 45 5.36 -3.27 5.43
C LEU A 45 6.87 -3.19 5.27
N ARG A 46 7.53 -4.33 5.04
CA ARG A 46 8.96 -4.38 4.71
C ARG A 46 9.26 -3.69 3.38
N ASP A 47 8.43 -3.94 2.36
CA ASP A 47 8.57 -3.29 1.06
C ASP A 47 8.28 -1.78 1.11
N LEU A 48 7.36 -1.35 1.96
CA LEU A 48 7.12 0.06 2.25
C LEU A 48 8.32 0.74 2.94
N ALA A 49 9.06 0.00 3.77
CA ALA A 49 10.31 0.47 4.36
C ALA A 49 11.51 0.43 3.39
N SER A 50 11.38 -0.20 2.21
CA SER A 50 12.46 -0.35 1.24
C SER A 50 13.00 0.98 0.71
N ALA A 51 14.29 1.06 0.38
CA ALA A 51 14.84 2.24 -0.31
C ALA A 51 14.34 2.37 -1.77
N SER A 52 13.88 1.29 -2.40
CA SER A 52 13.44 1.29 -3.79
C SER A 52 12.08 2.01 -3.98
N PRO A 53 12.00 3.09 -4.77
CA PRO A 53 10.73 3.78 -5.04
C PRO A 53 9.69 2.89 -5.71
N LYS A 54 10.15 1.95 -6.57
CA LYS A 54 9.28 1.00 -7.27
C LYS A 54 8.62 0.03 -6.29
N ARG A 55 9.42 -0.57 -5.37
CA ARG A 55 8.90 -1.51 -4.35
C ARG A 55 7.92 -0.83 -3.41
N LYS A 56 8.24 0.38 -2.98
CA LYS A 56 7.33 1.21 -2.17
C LYS A 56 6.00 1.46 -2.86
N LEU A 57 6.04 1.84 -4.14
CA LEU A 57 4.84 2.12 -4.91
C LEU A 57 3.99 0.86 -5.11
N ALA A 58 4.62 -0.26 -5.49
CA ALA A 58 3.96 -1.56 -5.61
C ALA A 58 3.27 -1.96 -4.30
N ALA A 59 4.00 -1.90 -3.17
CA ALA A 59 3.46 -2.29 -1.87
C ALA A 59 2.28 -1.43 -1.42
N ARG A 60 2.25 -0.14 -1.78
CA ARG A 60 1.07 0.71 -1.52
C ARG A 60 -0.13 0.29 -2.33
N MET A 61 0.06 -0.10 -3.59
CA MET A 61 -1.03 -0.57 -4.45
C MET A 61 -1.57 -1.91 -3.96
N ASP A 62 -0.68 -2.85 -3.63
CA ASP A 62 -1.03 -4.16 -3.07
C ASP A 62 -1.80 -4.01 -1.73
N LEU A 63 -1.40 -3.06 -0.89
CA LEU A 63 -2.10 -2.77 0.36
C LEU A 63 -3.47 -2.11 0.12
N THR A 64 -3.57 -1.23 -0.87
CA THR A 64 -4.85 -0.63 -1.29
C THR A 64 -5.81 -1.69 -1.81
N GLU A 65 -5.32 -2.63 -2.62
CA GLU A 65 -6.11 -3.76 -3.12
C GLU A 65 -6.65 -4.61 -1.97
N LEU A 66 -5.80 -4.99 -1.01
CA LEU A 66 -6.20 -5.77 0.17
C LEU A 66 -7.26 -5.05 0.99
N LEU A 67 -7.09 -3.74 1.22
CA LEU A 67 -8.04 -2.94 1.96
C LEU A 67 -9.39 -2.85 1.23
N ALA A 68 -9.38 -2.61 -0.08
CA ALA A 68 -10.59 -2.58 -0.89
C ALA A 68 -11.31 -3.94 -0.93
N GLN A 69 -10.56 -5.04 -1.00
CA GLN A 69 -11.14 -6.38 -0.87
C GLN A 69 -11.88 -6.55 0.46
N ARG A 70 -11.28 -6.11 1.58
CA ARG A 70 -11.92 -6.22 2.90
C ARG A 70 -13.14 -5.34 3.06
N LEU A 71 -13.09 -4.11 2.56
CA LEU A 71 -14.27 -3.24 2.53
C LEU A 71 -15.41 -3.89 1.75
N SER A 72 -15.12 -4.63 0.67
CA SER A 72 -16.12 -5.38 -0.09
C SER A 72 -16.70 -6.56 0.70
N GLU A 73 -15.86 -7.29 1.43
CA GLU A 73 -16.27 -8.42 2.28
C GLU A 73 -17.09 -7.97 3.50
N GLU A 74 -16.78 -6.80 4.08
CA GLU A 74 -17.43 -6.23 5.26
C GLU A 74 -18.64 -5.33 4.92
N ALA A 75 -18.80 -4.96 3.64
CA ALA A 75 -19.89 -4.09 3.18
C ALA A 75 -21.27 -4.69 3.51
N GLN A 76 -22.13 -3.86 4.10
CA GLN A 76 -23.48 -4.25 4.49
C GLN A 76 -24.49 -4.04 3.36
N SER A 77 -24.15 -3.21 2.38
CA SER A 77 -24.98 -2.92 1.22
C SER A 77 -24.32 -3.32 -0.11
N GLU A 78 -25.11 -3.72 -1.10
CA GLU A 78 -24.62 -4.02 -2.45
C GLU A 78 -23.89 -2.82 -3.11
N PRO A 79 -24.36 -1.56 -2.96
CA PRO A 79 -23.63 -0.39 -3.47
C PRO A 79 -22.22 -0.25 -2.87
N GLU A 80 -22.07 -0.41 -1.56
CA GLU A 80 -20.75 -0.37 -0.89
C GLU A 80 -19.84 -1.49 -1.40
N ARG A 81 -20.39 -2.71 -1.55
CA ARG A 81 -19.64 -3.87 -2.05
C ARG A 81 -19.14 -3.64 -3.46
N ALA A 82 -19.99 -3.11 -4.34
CA ALA A 82 -19.66 -2.79 -5.73
C ALA A 82 -18.58 -1.70 -5.80
N GLN A 83 -18.73 -0.63 -5.02
CA GLN A 83 -17.75 0.46 -4.96
C GLN A 83 -16.38 -0.03 -4.47
N ALA A 84 -16.36 -0.89 -3.44
CA ALA A 84 -15.12 -1.49 -2.95
C ALA A 84 -14.47 -2.43 -3.99
N ALA A 85 -15.27 -3.17 -4.76
CA ALA A 85 -14.78 -3.99 -5.87
C ALA A 85 -14.17 -3.15 -7.00
N GLU A 86 -14.74 -1.98 -7.30
CA GLU A 86 -14.17 -1.04 -8.26
C GLU A 86 -12.81 -0.49 -7.80
N TRP A 87 -12.69 -0.11 -6.53
CA TRP A 87 -11.41 0.33 -5.96
C TRP A 87 -10.35 -0.76 -6.04
N ARG A 88 -10.72 -2.00 -5.74
CA ARG A 88 -9.85 -3.17 -5.86
C ARG A 88 -9.37 -3.34 -7.31
N SER A 89 -10.28 -3.30 -8.27
CA SER A 89 -9.96 -3.42 -9.71
C SER A 89 -9.00 -2.32 -10.17
N ARG A 90 -9.21 -1.08 -9.73
CA ARG A 90 -8.33 0.05 -10.03
C ARG A 90 -6.94 -0.13 -9.42
N ALA A 91 -6.85 -0.57 -8.17
CA ALA A 91 -5.56 -0.87 -7.52
C ALA A 91 -4.78 -1.96 -8.28
N GLN A 92 -5.45 -3.04 -8.71
CA GLN A 92 -4.86 -4.10 -9.53
C GLN A 92 -4.32 -3.58 -10.87
N LYS A 93 -5.10 -2.75 -11.58
CA LYS A 93 -4.68 -2.13 -12.85
C LYS A 93 -3.45 -1.24 -12.65
N LEU A 94 -3.42 -0.45 -11.58
CA LEU A 94 -2.25 0.36 -11.24
C LEU A 94 -1.03 -0.50 -10.91
N ARG A 95 -1.23 -1.60 -10.17
CA ARG A 95 -0.17 -2.53 -9.80
C ARG A 95 0.47 -3.18 -11.02
N ALA A 96 -0.33 -3.60 -12.00
CA ALA A 96 0.16 -4.14 -13.27
C ALA A 96 1.01 -3.12 -14.04
N ARG A 97 0.63 -1.84 -14.01
CA ARG A 97 1.37 -0.75 -14.67
C ARG A 97 2.73 -0.45 -14.03
N VAL A 98 2.95 -0.81 -12.76
CA VAL A 98 4.25 -0.59 -12.08
C VAL A 98 5.39 -1.37 -12.74
N ASP A 99 5.11 -2.56 -13.26
CA ASP A 99 6.10 -3.44 -13.87
C ASP A 99 6.28 -3.25 -15.37
N MET A 100 5.49 -2.37 -16.00
CA MET A 100 5.63 -2.07 -17.42
C MET A 100 7.05 -1.56 -17.74
N PRO A 101 7.71 -2.11 -18.76
CA PRO A 101 9.00 -1.61 -19.20
C PRO A 101 8.83 -0.20 -19.76
N VAL A 102 9.63 0.74 -19.24
CA VAL A 102 9.69 2.13 -19.72
C VAL A 102 11.14 2.49 -19.96
N GLU A 103 11.43 2.90 -21.20
CA GLU A 103 12.77 3.26 -21.64
C GLU A 103 13.14 4.69 -21.24
N GLY A 104 14.40 4.92 -20.90
CA GLY A 104 14.87 6.23 -20.45
C GLY A 104 14.56 6.57 -18.99
N SER A 105 15.55 7.15 -18.31
CA SER A 105 15.46 7.51 -16.88
C SER A 105 14.37 8.55 -16.60
N ARG A 106 14.21 9.54 -17.48
CA ARG A 106 13.21 10.61 -17.37
C ARG A 106 11.79 10.05 -17.51
N ALA A 107 11.54 9.22 -18.53
CA ALA A 107 10.23 8.61 -18.72
C ALA A 107 9.87 7.66 -17.58
N ARG A 108 10.83 6.86 -17.07
CA ARG A 108 10.60 6.04 -15.85
C ARG A 108 10.19 6.88 -14.64
N ARG A 109 10.79 8.06 -14.46
CA ARG A 109 10.42 8.97 -13.36
C ARG A 109 9.03 9.55 -13.57
N ALA A 110 8.71 9.99 -14.78
CA ALA A 110 7.39 10.53 -15.14
C ALA A 110 6.29 9.48 -14.97
N HIS A 111 6.52 8.25 -15.43
CA HIS A 111 5.61 7.11 -15.27
C HIS A 111 5.29 6.84 -13.79
N ARG A 112 6.32 6.78 -12.94
CA ARG A 112 6.10 6.60 -11.49
C ARG A 112 5.36 7.79 -10.86
N ALA A 113 5.61 9.02 -11.31
CA ALA A 113 4.91 10.19 -10.82
C ALA A 113 3.41 10.14 -11.20
N ALA A 114 3.09 9.74 -12.43
CA ALA A 114 1.72 9.54 -12.89
C ALA A 114 1.02 8.45 -12.06
N LEU A 115 1.66 7.29 -11.87
CA LEU A 115 1.12 6.23 -11.02
C LEU A 115 0.92 6.66 -9.56
N HIS A 116 1.79 7.52 -9.04
CA HIS A 116 1.61 8.13 -7.72
C HIS A 116 0.39 9.04 -7.66
N ALA A 117 0.16 9.85 -8.69
CA ALA A 117 -1.00 10.74 -8.77
C ALA A 117 -2.30 9.93 -8.88
N ASP A 118 -2.33 8.90 -9.72
CA ASP A 118 -3.48 8.00 -9.87
C ASP A 118 -3.82 7.32 -8.53
N LEU A 119 -2.81 6.82 -7.82
CA LEU A 119 -2.99 6.19 -6.51
C LEU A 119 -3.47 7.20 -5.45
N GLN A 120 -2.97 8.44 -5.48
CA GLN A 120 -3.45 9.50 -4.59
C GLN A 120 -4.90 9.87 -4.88
N SER A 121 -5.32 9.91 -6.15
CA SER A 121 -6.73 10.13 -6.51
C SER A 121 -7.60 9.03 -5.91
N LEU A 122 -7.22 7.77 -6.11
CA LEU A 122 -7.94 6.63 -5.54
C LEU A 122 -8.05 6.73 -4.01
N HIS A 123 -6.97 7.10 -3.32
CA HIS A 123 -7.00 7.28 -1.86
C HIS A 123 -7.91 8.44 -1.42
N ARG A 124 -8.03 9.52 -2.20
CA ARG A 124 -8.97 10.61 -1.88
C ARG A 124 -10.40 10.13 -2.01
N GLU A 125 -10.73 9.48 -3.11
CA GLU A 125 -12.07 8.91 -3.36
C GLU A 125 -12.47 7.92 -2.26
N MET A 126 -11.57 7.00 -1.89
CA MET A 126 -11.80 6.07 -0.79
C MET A 126 -11.99 6.79 0.56
N ASN A 127 -11.22 7.84 0.84
CA ASN A 127 -11.36 8.59 2.08
C ASN A 127 -12.65 9.43 2.12
N GLU A 128 -13.12 9.93 0.98
CA GLU A 128 -14.38 10.66 0.87
C GLU A 128 -15.58 9.75 1.06
N ALA A 129 -15.54 8.54 0.51
CA ALA A 129 -16.62 7.55 0.67
C ALA A 129 -16.69 6.91 2.09
N LEU A 130 -15.59 6.94 2.84
CA LEU A 130 -15.49 6.35 4.19
C LEU A 130 -15.63 7.40 5.32
N ARG A 131 -16.02 8.64 4.99
CA ARG A 131 -16.31 9.72 5.94
C ARG A 131 -17.80 9.78 6.23
#